data_AF-A0A239QP47-F1
#
_entry.id   AF-A0A239QP47-F1
#
_cell.length_a   1.000
_cell.length_b   1.000
_cell.length_c   1.000
_cell.angle_alpha   90.00
_cell.angle_beta   90.00
_cell.angle_gamma   90.00
#
_symmetry.space_group_name_H-M   'P 1'
#
loop_
_entity.id
_entity.type
_entity.pdbx_description
1 polymer ?
#
loop_
_entity_poly.entity_id
_entity_poly.type
_entity_poly.pdbx_seq_one_letter_code
_entity_poly.pdbx_strand_id
1 'polypeptide(L)'
;MGGSGFLNINGGEFLLLLLIVLIVVGPERLPEVAKQGAIWLKKAVRYVRDAKDALTDEFGDELADLKDFDPRQYDPRKIVRDAWNETAEPTPKKKDPAAPTPYDDEAT
;
A
#
# COMPACT_ATOMS: atom_id res chain seq x y z
N MET A 1 4.70 37.32 3.59
CA MET A 1 4.98 36.56 2.35
C MET A 1 4.43 35.17 2.53
N GLY A 2 3.34 34.85 1.81
CA GLY A 2 2.61 33.59 1.97
C GLY A 2 3.40 32.41 1.40
N GLY A 3 3.81 31.50 2.28
CA GLY A 3 4.23 30.16 1.87
C GLY A 3 3.01 29.24 1.86
N SER A 4 2.27 29.22 0.76
CA SER A 4 1.33 28.13 0.48
C SER A 4 2.17 26.90 0.11
N GLY A 5 2.17 25.90 0.98
CA GLY A 5 2.85 24.64 0.72
C GLY A 5 2.31 24.02 -0.57
N PHE A 6 3.23 23.60 -1.45
CA PHE A 6 2.99 22.97 -2.77
C PHE A 6 2.00 21.79 -2.77
N LEU A 7 1.60 21.29 -1.60
CA LEU A 7 0.73 20.12 -1.42
C LEU A 7 -0.64 20.47 -0.78
N ASN A 8 -0.93 21.76 -0.51
CA ASN A 8 -2.29 22.18 -0.17
C ASN A 8 -3.09 22.33 -1.47
N ILE A 9 -3.52 21.22 -2.08
CA ILE A 9 -4.40 21.24 -3.25
C ILE A 9 -5.85 21.15 -2.75
N ASN A 10 -6.56 22.26 -2.84
CA ASN A 10 -8.01 22.32 -2.68
C ASN A 10 -8.70 21.80 -3.97
N GLY A 11 -9.97 21.38 -3.89
CA GLY A 11 -10.74 20.88 -5.03
C GLY A 11 -10.80 21.85 -6.22
N GLY A 12 -10.79 23.16 -5.98
CA GLY A 12 -10.69 24.17 -7.03
C GLY A 12 -9.33 24.19 -7.75
N GLU A 13 -8.23 23.99 -7.02
CA GLU A 13 -6.89 23.92 -7.60
C GLU A 13 -6.68 22.64 -8.40
N PHE A 14 -7.27 21.52 -7.96
CA PHE A 14 -7.28 20.29 -8.74
C PHE A 14 -7.98 20.47 -10.10
N LEU A 15 -9.13 21.16 -10.13
CA LEU A 15 -9.83 21.49 -11.38
C LEU A 15 -8.98 22.37 -12.30
N LEU A 16 -8.28 23.36 -11.74
CA LEU A 16 -7.38 24.22 -12.50
C LEU A 16 -6.22 23.41 -13.12
N LEU A 17 -5.59 22.51 -12.34
CA LEU A 17 -4.53 21.63 -12.83
C LEU A 17 -5.04 20.70 -13.94
N LEU A 18 -6.22 20.10 -13.75
CA LEU A 18 -6.86 19.26 -14.76
C LEU A 18 -7.08 20.06 -16.05
N LEU A 19 -7.60 21.28 -15.95
CA LEU A 19 -7.82 22.15 -17.10
C LEU A 19 -6.51 22.48 -17.83
N ILE A 20 -5.44 22.82 -17.10
CA ILE A 20 -4.12 23.08 -17.68
C ILE A 20 -3.61 21.85 -18.42
N VAL A 21 -3.68 20.67 -17.81
CA VAL A 21 -3.28 19.41 -18.44
C VAL A 21 -4.10 19.15 -19.72
N LEU A 22 -5.41 19.36 -19.68
CA LEU A 22 -6.29 19.24 -20.85
C LEU A 22 -5.90 20.21 -21.97
N ILE A 23 -5.53 21.45 -21.66
CA ILE A 23 -5.14 22.43 -22.67
C ILE A 23 -3.78 22.10 -23.29
N VAL A 24 -2.79 21.75 -22.46
CA VAL A 24 -1.42 21.48 -22.91
C VAL A 24 -1.35 20.20 -23.74
N VAL A 25 -2.01 19.13 -23.28
CA VAL A 25 -1.97 17.82 -23.96
C VAL A 25 -3.07 17.72 -25.02
N GLY A 26 -4.24 18.30 -24.75
CA GLY A 26 -5.46 18.14 -25.53
C GLY A 26 -6.37 17.03 -24.98
N PRO A 27 -7.70 17.24 -24.86
CA PRO A 27 -8.64 16.23 -24.36
C PRO A 27 -8.65 14.94 -25.18
N GLU A 28 -8.42 15.05 -26.49
CA GLU A 28 -8.40 13.91 -27.41
C GLU A 28 -7.11 13.09 -27.29
N ARG A 29 -6.00 13.70 -26.87
CA ARG A 29 -4.70 13.03 -26.78
C ARG A 29 -4.45 12.38 -25.43
N LEU A 30 -5.04 12.90 -24.35
CA LEU A 30 -4.99 12.28 -23.02
C LEU A 30 -5.35 10.79 -22.99
N PRO A 31 -6.47 10.32 -23.57
CA PRO A 31 -6.81 8.91 -23.58
C PRO A 31 -5.80 8.09 -24.39
N GLU A 32 -5.26 8.64 -25.47
CA GLU A 32 -4.26 7.97 -26.29
C GLU A 32 -2.93 7.78 -25.54
N VAL A 33 -2.46 8.83 -24.86
CA VAL A 33 -1.25 8.80 -24.02
C VAL A 33 -1.43 7.84 -22.85
N ALA A 34 -2.60 7.86 -22.19
CA ALA A 34 -2.91 6.94 -21.09
C ALA A 34 -2.92 5.48 -21.55
N LYS A 35 -3.50 5.18 -22.72
CA LYS A 35 -3.46 3.82 -23.31
C LYS A 35 -2.04 3.37 -23.57
N GLN A 36 -1.21 4.24 -24.16
CA GLN A 36 0.19 3.94 -24.40
C GLN A 36 0.87 3.62 -23.07
N GLY A 37 0.81 4.52 -22.08
CA GLY A 37 1.38 4.29 -20.75
C GLY A 37 0.91 3.00 -20.09
N ALA A 38 -0.38 2.66 -20.20
CA ALA A 38 -0.91 1.40 -19.68
C ALA A 38 -0.31 0.17 -20.36
N ILE A 39 -0.04 0.24 -21.66
CA ILE A 39 0.64 -0.85 -22.39
C ILE A 39 2.08 -1.00 -21.88
N TRP A 40 2.80 0.10 -21.69
CA TRP A 40 4.16 0.07 -21.12
C TRP A 40 4.17 -0.53 -19.71
N LEU A 41 3.23 -0.12 -18.86
CA LEU A 41 3.10 -0.66 -17.50
C LEU A 41 2.80 -2.16 -17.52
N LYS A 42 1.88 -2.62 -18.39
CA LYS A 42 1.58 -4.04 -18.55
C LYS A 42 2.81 -4.86 -18.97
N LYS A 43 3.62 -4.32 -19.89
CA LYS A 43 4.88 -4.94 -20.32
C LYS A 43 5.88 -5.00 -19.17
N ALA A 44 6.03 -3.93 -18.41
CA ALA A 44 6.91 -3.89 -17.23
C ALA A 44 6.48 -4.92 -16.18
N VAL A 45 5.18 -5.00 -15.87
CA VAL A 45 4.65 -6.01 -14.92
C VAL A 45 4.92 -7.43 -15.41
N ARG A 46 4.73 -7.69 -16.71
CA ARG A 46 5.06 -9.01 -17.28
C ARG A 46 6.53 -9.33 -17.12
N TYR A 47 7.41 -8.39 -17.46
CA TYR A 47 8.86 -8.58 -17.33
C TYR A 47 9.29 -8.91 -15.89
N VAL A 48 8.72 -8.22 -14.90
CA VAL A 48 8.97 -8.51 -13.48
C VAL A 48 8.50 -9.91 -13.09
N ARG A 49 7.35 -10.36 -13.61
CA ARG A 49 6.85 -11.73 -13.37
C ARG A 49 7.77 -12.77 -14.00
N ASP A 50 8.13 -12.59 -15.26
CA ASP A 50 9.01 -13.52 -15.98
C ASP A 50 10.39 -13.62 -15.28
N ALA A 51 10.94 -12.50 -14.82
CA ALA A 51 12.18 -12.49 -14.04
C ALA A 51 12.04 -13.20 -12.69
N LYS A 52 10.91 -13.01 -11.99
CA LYS A 52 10.62 -13.73 -10.75
C LYS A 52 10.49 -15.22 -10.98
N ASP A 53 9.84 -15.63 -12.07
CA ASP A 53 9.64 -17.04 -12.41
C ASP A 53 10.98 -17.70 -12.73
N ALA A 54 11.85 -17.03 -13.52
CA ALA A 54 13.21 -17.51 -13.79
C ALA A 54 14.07 -17.68 -12.51
N LEU A 55 13.99 -16.72 -11.58
CA LEU A 55 14.66 -16.85 -10.28
C LEU A 55 14.07 -17.98 -9.43
N THR A 56 12.75 -18.20 -9.50
CA THR A 56 12.09 -19.29 -8.76
C THR A 56 12.45 -20.66 -9.32
N ASP A 57 12.64 -20.79 -10.63
CA ASP A 57 13.05 -22.03 -11.28
C ASP A 57 14.51 -22.40 -10.97
N GLU A 58 15.42 -21.43 -10.90
CA GLU A 58 16.84 -21.68 -10.60
C GLU A 58 17.15 -21.76 -9.10
N PHE A 59 16.46 -20.98 -8.26
CA PHE A 59 16.75 -20.83 -6.82
C PHE A 59 15.58 -21.25 -5.94
N GLY A 60 14.70 -22.14 -6.43
CA GLY A 60 13.43 -22.50 -5.77
C GLY A 60 13.56 -22.91 -4.30
N ASP A 61 14.58 -23.69 -3.94
CA ASP A 61 14.85 -24.10 -2.56
C ASP A 61 15.49 -22.97 -1.71
N GLU A 62 16.38 -22.15 -2.26
CA GLU A 62 16.98 -21.00 -1.54
C GLU A 62 15.98 -19.82 -1.36
N LEU A 63 15.02 -19.66 -2.27
CA LEU A 63 13.92 -18.69 -2.13
C LEU A 63 12.84 -19.15 -1.14
N ALA A 64 12.72 -20.46 -0.89
CA ALA A 64 11.84 -20.99 0.15
C ALA A 64 12.33 -20.57 1.54
N ASP A 65 13.64 -20.56 1.77
CA ASP A 65 14.26 -20.02 2.99
C ASP A 65 14.07 -18.50 3.13
N LEU A 66 14.02 -17.74 2.02
CA LEU A 66 13.65 -16.31 2.04
C LEU A 66 12.15 -16.07 2.26
N LYS A 67 11.28 -17.01 1.90
CA LYS A 67 9.84 -16.91 2.18
C LYS A 67 9.54 -17.02 3.67
N ASP A 68 10.41 -17.59 4.48
CA ASP A 68 10.28 -17.57 5.95
C ASP A 68 10.61 -16.20 6.55
N PHE A 69 11.28 -15.32 5.81
CA PHE A 69 11.32 -13.87 6.06
C PHE A 69 10.08 -13.16 5.46
N ASP A 70 8.91 -13.76 5.62
CA ASP A 70 7.67 -13.42 4.89
C ASP A 70 7.15 -12.00 5.19
N PRO A 71 7.15 -11.08 4.21
CA PRO A 71 6.48 -9.79 4.31
C PRO A 71 4.95 -9.90 4.22
N ARG A 72 4.35 -11.09 4.06
CA ARG A 72 2.89 -11.31 4.07
C ARG A 72 2.19 -11.01 5.40
N GLN A 73 2.94 -10.60 6.43
CA GLN A 73 2.39 -9.87 7.57
C GLN A 73 1.86 -8.48 7.18
N TYR A 74 2.09 -8.01 5.95
CA TYR A 74 1.55 -6.77 5.39
C TYR A 74 0.45 -7.08 4.36
N ASP A 75 -0.64 -7.72 4.78
CA ASP A 75 -1.83 -7.89 3.93
C ASP A 75 -2.52 -6.52 3.76
N PRO A 76 -2.53 -5.91 2.55
CA PRO A 76 -3.09 -4.58 2.33
C PRO A 76 -4.57 -4.48 2.67
N ARG A 77 -5.31 -5.61 2.64
CA ARG A 77 -6.71 -5.63 3.07
C ARG A 77 -6.86 -5.41 4.56
N LYS A 78 -5.90 -5.87 5.37
CA LYS A 78 -5.86 -5.56 6.80
C LYS A 78 -5.64 -4.07 7.02
N ILE A 79 -4.69 -3.46 6.30
CA ILE A 79 -4.36 -2.03 6.42
C ILE A 79 -5.56 -1.14 6.08
N VAL A 80 -6.29 -1.46 5.01
CA VAL A 80 -7.50 -0.73 4.61
C VAL A 80 -8.66 -0.96 5.60
N ARG A 81 -8.79 -2.19 6.11
CA ARG A 81 -9.81 -2.54 7.11
C ARG A 81 -9.53 -1.88 8.46
N ASP A 82 -8.27 -1.79 8.85
CA ASP A 82 -7.82 -1.14 10.07
C ASP A 82 -8.04 0.38 9.97
N ALA A 83 -7.74 0.99 8.81
CA ALA A 83 -8.04 2.39 8.53
C ALA A 83 -9.55 2.70 8.49
N TRP A 84 -10.37 1.78 7.99
CA TRP A 84 -11.83 1.93 7.97
C TRP A 84 -12.45 1.77 9.36
N ASN A 85 -11.95 0.82 10.16
CA ASN A 85 -12.42 0.55 11.52
C ASN A 85 -11.99 1.61 12.54
N GLU A 86 -10.84 2.28 12.36
CA GLU A 86 -10.41 3.40 13.22
C GLU A 86 -11.25 4.68 13.03
N THR A 87 -12.06 4.75 11.97
CA THR A 87 -12.93 5.91 11.70
C THR A 87 -14.32 5.78 12.36
N ALA A 88 -14.59 4.65 13.04
CA ALA A 88 -15.84 4.39 13.76
C ALA A 88 -15.57 4.15 15.26
N GLU A 89 -15.48 5.26 16.00
CA GLU A 89 -15.53 5.37 17.47
C GLU A 89 -14.32 4.93 18.34
N PRO A 90 -14.07 5.61 19.48
CA PRO A 90 -12.87 5.44 20.29
C PRO A 90 -13.02 4.37 21.39
N THR A 91 -12.17 3.33 21.33
CA THR A 91 -11.61 2.45 22.41
C THR A 91 -12.50 1.47 23.19
N PRO A 92 -11.97 0.27 23.51
CA PRO A 92 -11.66 -0.02 24.91
C PRO A 92 -10.27 -0.64 25.16
N LYS A 93 -9.76 -0.39 26.36
CA LYS A 93 -8.43 -0.73 26.90
C LYS A 93 -8.09 -2.23 26.80
N LYS A 94 -6.86 -2.52 26.38
CA LYS A 94 -6.22 -3.84 26.39
C LYS A 94 -5.91 -4.25 27.84
N LYS A 95 -6.33 -5.47 28.22
CA LYS A 95 -6.23 -6.13 29.54
C LYS A 95 -5.03 -5.66 30.39
N ASP A 96 -5.35 -5.17 31.58
CA ASP A 96 -4.39 -4.92 32.64
C ASP A 96 -3.70 -6.25 33.04
N PRO A 97 -2.36 -6.29 33.15
CA PRO A 97 -1.60 -7.46 33.59
C PRO A 97 -1.78 -7.79 35.08
N ALA A 98 -2.68 -7.10 35.78
CA ALA A 98 -3.06 -7.33 37.18
C ALA A 98 -4.10 -8.46 37.35
N ALA A 99 -4.32 -9.29 36.33
CA ALA A 99 -5.12 -10.50 36.48
C ALA A 99 -4.37 -11.49 37.39
N PRO A 100 -4.96 -11.93 38.51
CA PRO A 100 -4.28 -12.83 39.44
C PRO A 100 -3.98 -14.16 38.74
N THR A 101 -2.71 -14.58 38.80
CA THR A 101 -2.30 -15.92 38.39
C THR A 101 -2.86 -16.95 39.39
N PRO A 102 -3.25 -18.15 38.94
CA PRO A 102 -3.59 -19.26 39.84
C PRO A 102 -2.42 -19.50 40.82
N TYR A 103 -2.73 -19.63 42.10
CA TYR A 103 -1.75 -19.85 43.16
C TYR A 103 -1.21 -21.29 43.05
N ASP A 104 0.10 -21.45 42.84
CA ASP A 104 0.78 -22.74 42.95
C ASP A 104 1.30 -22.87 44.39
N ASP A 105 0.67 -23.72 45.20
CA ASP A 105 0.98 -23.96 46.62
C ASP A 105 2.25 -24.81 46.86
N GLU A 106 3.08 -25.07 45.84
CA GLU A 106 4.23 -26.00 45.94
C GLU A 106 5.62 -25.35 45.87
N ALA A 107 5.74 -24.04 46.14
CA ALA A 107 7.03 -23.36 46.23
C ALA A 107 7.34 -22.83 47.64
N THR A 108 7.53 -23.72 48.62
CA THR A 108 8.47 -23.71 49.79
C THR A 108 7.90 -24.51 50.95
#